data_AF-A0A7Y0GWH1-F1
#
_entry.id   AF-A0A7Y0GWH1-F1
#
_cell.length_a   1.000
_cell.length_b   1.000
_cell.length_c   1.000
_cell.angle_alpha   90.00
_cell.angle_beta   90.00
_cell.angle_gamma   90.00
#
_symmetry.space_group_name_H-M   'P 1'
#
loop_
_entity.id
_entity.type
_entity.pdbx_description
1 polymer ?
#
loop_
_entity_poly.entity_id
_entity_poly.type
_entity_poly.pdbx_seq_one_letter_code
_entity_poly.pdbx_strand_id
1 'polypeptide(L)' 'MPEGRTSVIKEKIVEVEKYDRPGSIYMHFFPNDKVRVVVSIYPGYSSAHPILHSGMPANTPSSN' A
#
# COMPACT_ATOMS: atom_id res chain seq x y z
N MET A 1 -25.53 -13.40 9.47
CA MET A 1 -24.38 -12.93 10.27
C MET A 1 -23.90 -14.10 11.11
N PRO A 2 -22.68 -14.63 10.95
CA PRO A 2 -22.19 -15.62 11.90
C PRO A 2 -21.82 -14.89 13.20
N GLU A 3 -22.52 -15.24 14.27
CA GLU A 3 -22.21 -14.79 15.63
C GLU A 3 -20.88 -15.42 16.06
N GLY A 4 -19.88 -14.61 16.44
CA GLY A 4 -18.63 -15.10 17.02
C GLY A 4 -17.32 -14.71 16.32
N ARG A 5 -17.33 -13.98 15.20
CA ARG A 5 -16.13 -13.27 14.73
C ARG A 5 -16.16 -11.84 15.23
N THR A 6 -15.41 -11.55 16.29
CA THR A 6 -15.09 -10.18 16.67
C THR A 6 -14.27 -9.57 15.54
N SER A 7 -14.86 -8.65 14.77
CA SER A 7 -14.12 -7.88 13.78
C SER A 7 -13.03 -7.10 14.50
N VAL A 8 -11.77 -7.49 14.32
CA VAL A 8 -10.62 -6.71 14.80
C VAL A 8 -10.47 -5.54 13.83
N ILE A 9 -11.22 -4.46 14.07
CA ILE A 9 -11.12 -3.22 13.30
C ILE A 9 -9.94 -2.44 13.88
N LYS A 10 -8.92 -2.18 13.05
CA LYS A 10 -7.81 -1.28 13.38
C LYS A 10 -7.99 0.00 12.56
N GLU A 11 -8.22 1.11 13.24
CA GLU A 11 -8.35 2.43 12.62
C GLU A 11 -7.06 3.23 12.80
N LYS A 12 -6.69 3.99 11.76
CA LYS A 12 -5.56 4.92 11.80
C LYS A 12 -5.92 6.18 11.04
N ILE A 13 -5.97 7.30 11.74
CA ILE A 13 -6.15 8.64 11.15
C ILE A 13 -4.74 9.20 10.86
N VAL A 14 -4.55 9.74 9.65
CA VAL A 14 -3.29 10.33 9.21
C VAL A 14 -3.60 11.64 8.49
N GLU A 15 -2.84 12.69 8.79
CA GLU A 15 -2.89 13.93 8.05
C GLU A 15 -2.25 13.74 6.67
N VAL A 16 -2.97 14.15 5.63
CA VAL A 16 -2.51 14.03 4.24
C VAL A 16 -2.25 15.44 3.71
N GLU A 17 -1.05 15.67 3.21
CA GLU A 17 -0.70 16.94 2.57
C GLU A 17 -1.56 17.18 1.33
N LYS A 18 -1.87 18.45 1.06
CA LYS A 18 -2.60 18.83 -0.15
C LYS A 18 -1.75 18.53 -1.38
N TYR A 19 -2.33 17.81 -2.33
CA TYR A 19 -1.71 17.58 -3.63
C TYR A 19 -2.14 18.65 -4.64
N ASP A 20 -1.19 19.18 -5.41
CA ASP A 20 -1.46 20.16 -6.48
C ASP A 20 -2.17 19.53 -7.68
N ARG A 21 -1.97 18.22 -7.89
CA ARG A 21 -2.55 17.46 -8.99
C ARG A 21 -3.40 16.32 -8.44
N PRO A 22 -4.58 16.06 -9.02
CA PRO A 22 -5.38 14.91 -8.65
C PRO A 22 -4.65 13.62 -9.01
N GLY A 23 -4.87 12.58 -8.23
CA GLY A 23 -4.39 11.22 -8.49
C GLY A 23 -5.39 10.20 -7.95
N SER A 24 -5.19 8.94 -8.30
CA SER A 24 -5.97 7.83 -7.76
C SER A 24 -5.35 7.34 -6.45
N ILE A 25 -6.21 6.93 -5.51
CA ILE A 25 -5.77 6.27 -4.27
C ILE A 25 -5.50 4.80 -4.59
N TYR A 26 -4.31 4.33 -4.25
CA TYR A 26 -3.91 2.93 -4.33
C TYR A 26 -3.64 2.38 -2.93
N MET A 27 -4.23 1.22 -2.64
CA MET A 27 -4.00 0.46 -1.41
C MET A 27 -3.24 -0.82 -1.75
N HIS A 28 -2.08 -0.99 -1.12
CA HIS A 28 -1.20 -2.14 -1.33
C HIS A 28 -1.12 -2.96 -0.05
N PHE A 29 -1.39 -4.26 -0.19
CA PHE A 29 -1.24 -5.25 0.87
C PHE A 29 0.07 -6.00 0.67
N PHE A 30 0.89 -6.06 1.72
CA PHE A 30 2.16 -6.76 1.76
C PHE A 30 2.13 -7.86 2.82
N PRO A 31 3.09 -8.81 2.80
CA PRO A 31 3.20 -9.82 3.85
C PRO A 31 3.28 -9.23 5.27
N ASN A 32 2.79 -9.98 6.25
CA ASN A 32 2.71 -9.59 7.67
C ASN A 32 1.77 -8.39 7.92
N ASP A 33 0.61 -8.36 7.27
CA ASP A 33 -0.44 -7.34 7.44
C ASP A 33 0.04 -5.90 7.24
N LYS A 34 1.11 -5.71 6.45
CA LYS A 34 1.63 -4.39 6.14
C LYS A 34 0.81 -3.80 5.01
N VAL A 35 0.21 -2.64 5.26
CA VAL A 35 -0.57 -1.90 4.25
C VAL A 35 0.13 -0.59 3.94
N ARG A 36 0.23 -0.23 2.66
CA ARG A 36 0.64 1.11 2.22
C ARG A 36 -0.47 1.74 1.38
N VAL A 37 -0.76 3.01 1.64
CA VAL A 37 -1.71 3.80 0.88
C VAL A 37 -0.94 4.94 0.21
N VAL A 38 -1.16 5.16 -1.08
CA VAL A 38 -0.50 6.22 -1.85
C VAL A 38 -1.48 6.85 -2.83
N VAL A 39 -1.34 8.15 -3.06
CA VAL A 39 -2.01 8.86 -4.16
C VAL A 39 -1.03 8.94 -5.34
N SER A 40 -1.43 8.48 -6.52
CA SER A 40 -0.59 8.52 -7.72
C SER A 40 -1.37 8.86 -8.99
N ILE A 41 -0.71 9.58 -9.90
CA ILE A 41 -1.19 9.78 -11.28
C ILE A 41 -0.86 8.59 -12.19
N TYR A 42 0.08 7.74 -11.79
CA TYR A 42 0.46 6.56 -12.55
C TYR A 42 -0.41 5.38 -12.10
N PRO A 43 -0.80 4.47 -13.02
CA PRO A 43 -1.52 3.26 -12.64
C PRO A 43 -0.61 2.28 -11.90
N GLY A 44 -1.19 1.42 -11.06
CA GLY A 44 -0.43 0.49 -10.20
C GLY A 44 0.50 -0.49 -10.92
N TYR A 45 0.26 -0.77 -12.21
CA TYR A 45 1.14 -1.59 -13.05
C TYR A 45 2.27 -0.79 -13.74
N SER A 46 2.25 0.54 -13.66
CA SER A 46 3.25 1.39 -14.28
C SER A 46 4.60 1.23 -13.58
N SER A 47 5.68 1.20 -14.37
CA SER A 47 7.04 1.31 -13.83
C SER A 47 7.32 2.67 -13.17
N ALA A 48 6.52 3.69 -13.48
CA ALA A 48 6.57 4.99 -12.82
C ALA A 48 5.70 5.07 -11.55
N HIS A 49 5.01 3.97 -11.18
CA HIS A 49 4.22 3.94 -9.96
C HIS A 49 5.14 3.99 -8.72
N PRO A 50 4.81 4.77 -7.66
CA PRO A 50 5.64 4.88 -6.46
C PRO A 50 5.90 3.56 -5.73
N ILE A 51 4.98 2.60 -5.91
CA ILE A 51 5.10 1.23 -5.39
C ILE A 51 5.13 0.28 -6.59
N LEU A 52 6.31 -0.28 -6.88
CA LEU A 52 6.48 -1.18 -8.01
C LEU A 52 5.77 -2.52 -7.79
N HIS A 53 5.05 -2.99 -8.80
CA HIS A 53 4.29 -4.25 -8.77
C HIS A 53 5.21 -5.49 -8.74
N SER A 54 6.40 -5.39 -9.33
CA SER A 54 7.39 -6.46 -9.36
C SER A 54 8.77 -5.90 -9.04
N GLY A 55 9.20 -6.13 -7.81
CA GLY A 55 10.53 -5.78 -7.32
C GLY A 55 10.60 -6.19 -5.86
N MET A 56 11.38 -7.23 -5.59
CA MET A 56 11.78 -7.68 -4.26
C MET A 56 11.85 -6.54 -3.24
N PRO A 57 11.47 -6.76 -1.97
CA PRO A 57 11.94 -5.87 -0.91
C PRO A 57 13.48 -5.82 -1.01
N ALA A 58 14.05 -4.62 -1.02
CA ALA A 58 15.48 -4.35 -1.19
C ALA A 58 16.42 -4.97 -0.14
N ASN A 59 15.95 -5.93 0.66
CA ASN A 59 16.67 -6.58 1.75
C ASN A 59 16.72 -8.10 1.60
N THR A 60 17.07 -8.60 0.42
CA THR A 60 17.60 -9.97 0.32
C THR A 60 19.08 -9.82 -0.01
N PRO A 61 20.01 -10.09 0.92
CA PRO A 61 21.42 -10.17 0.56
C PRO A 61 21.54 -11.32 -0.44
N SER A 62 22.03 -11.02 -1.65
CA SER A 62 22.40 -12.04 -2.62
C SER A 62 23.47 -12.92 -1.97
N SER A 63 23.12 -14.15 -1.61
CA SER A 63 24.07 -15.18 -1.23
C SER A 63 24.81 -15.62 -2.50
N ASN A 64 26.10 -15.29 -2.59
CA ASN A 64 27.05 -15.97 -3.47
C ASN A 64 27.53 -17.27 -2.82
#